data_AF-A0A2E3WWJ7-F1
#
_entry.id   AF-A0A2E3WWJ7-F1
#
_cell.length_a   1.000
_cell.length_b   1.000
_cell.length_c   1.000
_cell.angle_alpha   90.00
_cell.angle_beta   90.00
_cell.angle_gamma   90.00
#
_symmetry.space_group_name_H-M   'P 1'
#
loop_
_entity.id
_entity.type
_entity.pdbx_description
1 polymer ?
#
loop_
_entity_poly.entity_id
_entity_poly.type
_entity_poly.pdbx_seq_one_letter_code
_entity_poly.pdbx_strand_id
1 'polypeptide(L)'
;MKLIAITLSILISSIVALADTPPADEQTPIETPVLEIRRFVYINSNELRSPTAEMCGRVSEIHGADRIIVTTDKGRRAESRYTTMTDDQGVWCVVVKTLTGQGEARVWRMGAGTFGTATAEASTEE
;
A
#
# COMPACT_ATOMS: atom_id res chain seq x y z
N MET A 1 48.86 -55.86 45.38
CA MET A 1 49.06 -54.39 45.21
C MET A 1 49.55 -54.10 43.80
N LYS A 2 48.68 -53.59 42.93
CA LYS A 2 49.02 -52.65 41.85
C LYS A 2 47.73 -52.05 41.29
N LEU A 3 47.89 -50.82 40.81
CA LEU A 3 46.93 -49.72 40.81
C LEU A 3 45.69 -49.88 39.91
N ILE A 4 44.66 -49.19 40.39
CA ILE A 4 43.41 -48.79 39.74
C ILE A 4 43.70 -47.94 38.49
N ALA A 5 42.99 -48.19 37.40
CA ALA A 5 42.75 -47.20 36.34
C ALA A 5 41.28 -47.31 35.91
N ILE A 6 40.47 -46.36 36.37
CA ILE A 6 39.05 -46.21 36.06
C ILE A 6 38.96 -45.54 34.69
N THR A 7 38.50 -46.26 33.66
CA THR A 7 38.12 -45.65 32.38
C THR A 7 36.62 -45.39 32.38
N LEU A 8 36.30 -44.12 32.59
CA LEU A 8 34.98 -43.51 32.55
C LEU A 8 34.49 -43.45 31.09
N SER A 9 33.66 -44.39 30.65
CA SER A 9 33.01 -44.31 29.34
C SER A 9 31.76 -43.44 29.45
N ILE A 10 31.91 -42.16 29.11
CA ILE A 10 30.83 -41.19 29.02
C ILE A 10 29.97 -41.53 27.79
N LEU A 11 28.72 -41.94 28.01
CA LEU A 11 27.67 -41.98 26.99
C LEU A 11 27.38 -40.55 26.53
N ILE A 12 27.87 -40.16 25.36
CA ILE A 12 27.38 -38.97 24.66
C ILE A 12 26.14 -39.40 23.87
N SER A 13 24.97 -39.26 24.50
CA SER A 13 23.71 -39.30 23.76
C SER A 13 23.61 -38.02 22.94
N SER A 14 23.97 -38.11 21.66
CA SER A 14 23.74 -37.05 20.67
C SER A 14 22.24 -36.93 20.44
N ILE A 15 21.56 -36.12 21.25
CA ILE A 15 20.23 -35.61 20.91
C ILE A 15 20.47 -34.63 19.76
N VAL A 16 20.23 -35.07 18.53
CA VAL A 16 20.03 -34.16 17.41
C VAL A 16 18.74 -33.42 17.75
N ALA A 17 18.87 -32.23 18.32
CA ALA A 17 17.80 -31.26 18.30
C ALA A 17 17.53 -31.00 16.81
N LEU A 18 16.43 -31.58 16.31
CA LEU A 18 15.77 -31.07 15.12
C LEU A 18 15.47 -29.61 15.44
N ALA A 19 16.34 -28.72 14.98
CA ALA A 19 16.00 -27.32 14.87
C ALA A 19 14.73 -27.30 14.03
N ASP A 20 13.65 -26.81 14.63
CA ASP A 20 12.46 -26.36 13.92
C ASP A 20 12.93 -25.34 12.87
N THR A 21 13.28 -25.83 11.69
CA THR A 21 13.25 -24.99 10.49
C THR A 21 11.81 -24.56 10.36
N PRO A 22 11.48 -23.26 10.54
CA PRO A 22 10.15 -22.80 10.20
C PRO A 22 9.88 -23.22 8.75
N PRO A 23 8.69 -23.74 8.43
CA PRO A 23 8.38 -24.11 7.06
C PRO A 23 8.66 -22.91 6.15
N ALA A 24 9.42 -23.16 5.09
CA ALA A 24 9.67 -22.19 4.05
C ALA A 24 8.32 -21.71 3.48
N ASP A 25 8.15 -20.40 3.47
CA ASP A 25 7.07 -19.70 2.79
C ASP A 25 5.64 -20.10 3.18
N GLU A 26 5.24 -19.75 4.41
CA GLU A 26 3.89 -19.22 4.56
C GLU A 26 3.89 -17.77 4.05
N GLN A 27 3.99 -17.62 2.73
CA GLN A 27 3.64 -16.37 2.07
C GLN A 27 2.14 -16.20 2.27
N THR A 28 1.75 -15.51 3.35
CA THR A 28 0.42 -14.93 3.47
C THR A 28 0.09 -14.29 2.13
N PRO A 29 -1.03 -14.67 1.48
CA PRO A 29 -1.44 -14.06 0.23
C PRO A 29 -1.31 -12.55 0.38
N ILE A 30 -0.60 -11.89 -0.54
CA ILE A 30 -0.62 -10.42 -0.57
C ILE A 30 -2.04 -10.07 -0.95
N GLU A 31 -2.88 -9.80 0.05
CA GLU A 31 -4.22 -9.34 -0.17
C GLU A 31 -4.13 -8.08 -1.03
N THR A 32 -4.89 -8.08 -2.11
CA THR A 32 -4.79 -7.03 -3.12
C THR A 32 -5.59 -5.83 -2.60
N PRO A 33 -4.95 -4.70 -2.29
CA PRO A 33 -5.62 -3.55 -1.71
C PRO A 33 -6.78 -3.10 -2.61
N VAL A 34 -7.98 -3.07 -2.04
CA VAL A 34 -9.18 -2.61 -2.72
C VAL A 34 -9.25 -1.09 -2.57
N LEU A 35 -9.17 -0.39 -3.70
CA LEU A 35 -9.27 1.07 -3.75
C LEU A 35 -10.67 1.49 -4.24
N GLU A 36 -11.34 2.30 -3.46
CA GLU A 36 -12.66 2.86 -3.76
C GLU A 36 -12.58 4.39 -3.75
N ILE A 37 -13.02 5.06 -4.83
CA ILE A 37 -13.26 6.51 -4.82
C ILE A 37 -14.71 6.73 -4.41
N ARG A 38 -14.92 7.48 -3.33
CA ARG A 38 -16.25 7.75 -2.76
C ARG A 38 -16.81 9.09 -3.17
N ARG A 39 -15.94 10.06 -3.42
CA ARG A 39 -16.32 11.43 -3.76
C ARG A 39 -15.26 12.02 -4.66
N PHE A 40 -15.69 12.66 -5.74
CA PHE A 40 -14.85 13.53 -6.53
C PHE A 40 -15.68 14.73 -6.95
N VAL A 41 -15.36 15.92 -6.43
CA VAL A 41 -16.20 17.11 -6.61
C VAL A 41 -15.36 18.33 -6.91
N TYR A 42 -15.85 19.21 -7.78
CA TYR A 42 -15.23 20.52 -7.97
C TYR A 42 -15.42 21.39 -6.72
N ILE A 43 -14.32 21.85 -6.15
CA ILE A 43 -14.33 22.88 -5.10
C ILE A 43 -14.34 24.28 -5.75
N ASN A 44 -13.68 24.40 -6.91
CA ASN A 44 -13.66 25.63 -7.67
C ASN A 44 -13.62 25.32 -9.17
N SER A 45 -14.80 25.24 -9.79
CA SER A 45 -14.96 25.04 -11.23
C SER A 45 -14.84 26.34 -12.04
N ASN A 46 -15.01 27.49 -11.39
CA ASN A 46 -15.14 28.78 -12.07
C ASN A 46 -13.79 29.46 -12.35
N GLU A 47 -12.71 29.00 -11.71
CA GLU A 47 -11.36 29.43 -12.01
C GLU A 47 -10.84 28.81 -13.31
N LEU A 48 -11.10 29.47 -14.44
CA LEU A 48 -10.69 29.05 -15.79
C LEU A 48 -9.20 28.69 -15.95
N ARG A 49 -8.33 29.21 -15.08
CA ARG A 49 -6.87 28.95 -15.14
C ARG A 49 -6.42 27.79 -14.27
N SER A 50 -7.21 27.39 -13.28
CA SER A 50 -6.81 26.41 -12.29
C SER A 50 -8.03 25.79 -11.58
N PRO A 51 -8.96 25.16 -12.32
CA PRO A 51 -10.07 24.47 -11.70
C PRO A 51 -9.54 23.39 -10.75
N THR A 52 -10.16 23.30 -9.57
CA THR A 52 -9.75 22.38 -8.51
C THR A 52 -10.90 21.52 -8.04
N ALA A 53 -10.58 20.28 -7.69
CA ALA A 53 -11.51 19.30 -7.20
C ALA A 53 -10.95 18.57 -5.98
N GLU A 54 -11.82 18.10 -5.11
CA GLU A 54 -11.49 17.21 -4.00
C GLU A 54 -11.84 15.78 -4.37
N MET A 55 -10.87 14.88 -4.30
CA MET A 55 -11.08 13.45 -4.42
C MET A 55 -10.87 12.78 -3.07
N CYS A 56 -11.87 12.04 -2.60
CA CYS A 56 -11.80 11.24 -1.39
C CYS A 56 -12.12 9.77 -1.69
N GLY A 57 -11.47 8.87 -0.96
CA GLY A 57 -11.66 7.45 -1.13
C GLY A 57 -11.29 6.65 0.11
N ARG A 58 -11.41 5.33 -0.04
CA ARG A 58 -10.97 4.34 0.94
C ARG A 58 -10.08 3.31 0.28
N VAL A 59 -9.08 2.83 1.00
CA VAL A 59 -8.23 1.71 0.59
C VAL A 59 -8.24 0.64 1.69
N SER A 60 -8.45 -0.63 1.32
CA SER A 60 -8.22 -1.76 2.23
C SER A 60 -6.74 -2.14 2.26
N GLU A 61 -6.27 -2.67 3.39
CA GLU A 61 -4.91 -3.24 3.54
C GLU A 61 -3.80 -2.33 3.02
N ILE A 62 -3.73 -1.11 3.57
CA ILE A 62 -2.60 -0.22 3.31
C ILE A 62 -1.44 -0.57 4.24
N HIS A 63 -0.24 -0.73 3.68
CA HIS A 63 0.98 -0.91 4.45
C HIS A 63 1.75 0.40 4.57
N GLY A 64 2.59 0.55 5.59
CA GLY A 64 3.22 1.84 5.91
C GLY A 64 4.10 2.47 4.81
N ALA A 65 4.50 1.71 3.78
CA ALA A 65 5.26 2.22 2.64
C ALA A 65 4.40 2.50 1.39
N ASP A 66 3.11 2.18 1.44
CA ASP A 66 2.20 2.36 0.32
C ASP A 66 1.83 3.83 0.14
N ARG A 67 1.58 4.20 -1.11
CA ARG A 67 1.18 5.54 -1.50
C ARG A 67 -0.05 5.47 -2.38
N ILE A 68 -0.95 6.41 -2.20
CA ILE A 68 -2.02 6.64 -3.16
C ILE A 68 -1.52 7.71 -4.13
N ILE A 69 -1.21 7.26 -5.34
CA ILE A 69 -0.89 8.14 -6.46
C ILE A 69 -2.18 8.43 -7.15
N VAL A 70 -2.46 9.70 -7.38
CA VAL A 70 -3.65 10.07 -8.10
C VAL A 70 -3.25 11.02 -9.23
N THR A 71 -3.84 10.77 -10.39
CA THR A 71 -3.54 11.42 -11.65
C THR A 71 -4.82 12.03 -12.19
N THR A 72 -4.77 13.31 -12.55
CA THR A 72 -5.85 13.99 -13.26
C THR A 72 -5.47 14.29 -14.70
N ASP A 73 -6.48 14.41 -15.55
CA ASP A 73 -6.33 14.86 -16.95
C ASP A 73 -5.27 14.07 -17.74
N LYS A 74 -5.23 12.74 -17.56
CA LYS A 74 -4.23 11.83 -18.15
C LYS A 74 -4.03 12.10 -19.64
N GLY A 75 -2.78 12.25 -20.06
CA GLY A 75 -2.41 12.54 -21.46
C GLY A 75 -2.50 14.02 -21.85
N ARG A 76 -2.95 14.91 -20.96
CA ARG A 76 -2.83 16.36 -21.14
C ARG A 76 -1.53 16.86 -20.51
N ARG A 77 -1.03 18.01 -20.98
CA ARG A 77 0.16 18.70 -20.42
C ARG A 77 0.01 19.12 -18.95
N ALA A 78 -1.14 18.88 -18.33
CA ALA A 78 -1.44 19.17 -16.94
C ALA A 78 -1.37 17.90 -16.08
N GLU A 79 -0.24 17.18 -16.11
CA GLU A 79 -0.03 16.08 -15.16
C GLU A 79 0.24 16.70 -13.78
N SER A 80 -0.82 16.89 -13.00
CA SER A 80 -0.71 17.33 -11.61
C SER A 80 -0.44 16.10 -10.76
N ARG A 81 0.83 15.92 -10.35
CA ARG A 81 1.18 14.86 -9.40
C ARG A 81 0.92 15.36 -7.99
N TYR A 82 0.11 14.61 -7.27
CA TYR A 82 -0.11 14.82 -5.85
C TYR A 82 0.07 13.49 -5.13
N THR A 83 0.51 13.58 -3.89
CA THR A 83 0.68 12.44 -2.99
C THR A 83 -0.24 12.67 -1.81
N THR A 84 -1.03 11.67 -1.49
CA THR A 84 -1.93 11.70 -0.33
C THR A 84 -1.37 10.77 0.73
N MET A 85 -1.62 11.10 1.99
CA MET A 85 -1.42 10.18 3.12
C MET A 85 -2.79 9.68 3.55
N THR A 86 -2.83 8.45 4.01
CA THR A 86 -4.05 7.78 4.49
C THR A 86 -4.02 7.75 6.01
N ASP A 87 -5.18 7.85 6.64
CA ASP A 87 -5.29 7.65 8.09
C ASP A 87 -5.23 6.16 8.47
N ASP A 88 -5.36 5.87 9.77
CA ASP A 88 -5.36 4.50 10.30
C ASP A 88 -6.61 3.68 9.91
N GLN A 89 -7.64 4.32 9.34
CA GLN A 89 -8.87 3.69 8.87
C GLN A 89 -8.88 3.42 7.35
N GLY A 90 -7.81 3.78 6.65
CA GLY A 90 -7.73 3.63 5.20
C GLY A 90 -8.41 4.77 4.42
N VAL A 91 -8.80 5.86 5.08
CA VAL A 91 -9.47 7.00 4.45
C VAL A 91 -8.45 8.03 3.98
N TRP A 92 -8.69 8.60 2.81
CA TRP A 92 -7.85 9.65 2.24
C TRP A 92 -8.69 10.66 1.46
N CYS A 93 -8.20 11.89 1.42
CA CYS A 93 -8.74 12.97 0.61
C CYS A 93 -7.59 13.80 0.04
N VAL A 94 -7.80 14.41 -1.13
CA VAL A 94 -6.83 15.31 -1.74
C VAL A 94 -7.48 16.32 -2.65
N VAL A 95 -6.94 17.53 -2.63
CA VAL A 95 -7.30 18.60 -3.54
C VAL A 95 -6.35 18.63 -4.72
N VAL A 96 -6.92 18.66 -5.91
CA VAL A 96 -6.24 18.36 -7.17
C VAL A 96 -6.64 19.39 -8.19
N LYS A 97 -5.71 19.78 -9.05
CA LYS A 97 -6.07 20.55 -10.26
C LYS A 97 -6.60 19.58 -11.30
N THR A 98 -7.74 19.91 -11.91
CA THR A 98 -8.30 19.13 -13.01
C THR A 98 -9.13 20.01 -13.92
N LEU A 99 -8.78 20.00 -15.20
CA LEU A 99 -9.44 20.77 -16.26
C LEU A 99 -10.67 20.05 -16.80
N THR A 100 -10.65 18.70 -16.82
CA THR A 100 -11.78 17.91 -17.35
C THR A 100 -12.63 17.29 -16.27
N GLY A 101 -12.14 17.28 -15.02
CA GLY A 101 -12.78 16.58 -13.92
C GLY A 101 -12.50 15.08 -13.95
N GLN A 102 -11.58 14.59 -14.79
CA GLN A 102 -11.28 13.17 -14.85
C GLN A 102 -10.08 12.83 -13.96
N GLY A 103 -10.21 11.77 -13.17
CA GLY A 103 -9.18 11.36 -12.22
C GLY A 103 -9.06 9.85 -12.08
N GLU A 104 -7.82 9.39 -11.85
CA GLU A 104 -7.45 8.00 -11.57
C GLU A 104 -6.66 7.97 -10.26
N ALA A 105 -7.09 7.16 -9.30
CA ALA A 105 -6.34 6.87 -8.09
C ALA A 105 -5.72 5.47 -8.18
N ARG A 106 -4.51 5.29 -7.65
CA ARG A 106 -3.74 4.05 -7.68
C ARG A 106 -3.03 3.82 -6.37
N VAL A 107 -3.03 2.59 -5.88
CA VAL A 107 -2.16 2.19 -4.78
C VAL A 107 -0.81 1.76 -5.35
N TRP A 108 0.26 2.42 -4.95
CA TRP A 108 1.62 2.11 -5.35
C TRP A 108 2.47 1.70 -4.14
N ARG A 109 3.16 0.57 -4.27
CA ARG A 109 4.09 0.03 -3.27
C ARG A 109 5.50 0.02 -3.83
N MET A 110 6.44 0.54 -3.04
CA MET A 110 7.86 0.56 -3.41
C MET A 110 8.36 -0.87 -3.63
N GLY A 111 9.04 -1.10 -4.76
CA GLY A 111 9.57 -2.41 -5.15
C GLY A 111 8.55 -3.41 -5.70
N ALA A 112 7.25 -3.13 -5.61
CA ALA A 112 6.20 -4.07 -5.99
C ALA A 112 5.27 -3.51 -7.10
N GLY A 113 5.15 -2.18 -7.25
CA GLY A 113 4.39 -1.55 -8.33
C GLY A 113 2.97 -1.14 -7.94
N THR A 114 2.02 -1.17 -8.89
CA THR A 114 0.61 -0.78 -8.65
C THR A 114 -0.26 -1.97 -8.28
N PHE A 115 -1.07 -1.87 -7.23
CA PHE A 115 -1.91 -2.97 -6.71
C PHE A 115 -3.41 -2.68 -6.66
N GLY A 116 -3.84 -1.49 -7.09
CA GLY A 116 -5.25 -1.14 -7.15
C GLY A 116 -5.41 0.10 -8.02
N THR A 117 -6.51 0.21 -8.73
CA THR A 117 -6.81 1.38 -9.57
C THR A 117 -8.30 1.65 -9.53
N ALA A 118 -8.66 2.91 -9.33
CA ALA A 118 -10.04 3.39 -9.37
C ALA A 118 -10.07 4.68 -10.20
N THR A 119 -11.13 4.87 -10.97
CA THR A 119 -11.34 6.07 -11.79
C THR A 119 -12.63 6.75 -11.42
N ALA A 120 -12.65 8.07 -11.46
CA ALA A 120 -13.85 8.85 -11.19
C ALA A 120 -13.89 10.11 -12.05
N GLU A 121 -15.09 10.67 -12.16
CA GLU A 121 -15.34 11.98 -12.76
C GLU A 121 -15.87 12.94 -11.69
N ALA A 122 -15.38 14.17 -11.71
CA ALA A 122 -15.76 15.19 -10.75
C ALA A 122 -17.16 15.71 -11.07
N SER A 123 -18.06 15.63 -10.11
CA SER A 123 -19.35 16.30 -10.19
C SER A 123 -19.23 17.75 -9.71
N THR A 124 -20.11 18.61 -10.21
CA THR A 124 -20.45 19.85 -9.52
C THR A 124 -21.40 19.46 -8.39
N GLU A 125 -21.07 19.77 -7.12
CA GLU A 125 -22.05 19.58 -6.04
C GLU A 125 -23.33 20.39 -6.37
N GLU A 126 -24.49 19.75 -6.24
CA GLU A 126 -25.80 20.44 -6.13
C GLU A 126 -25.99 21.01 -4.73
#